data_AF-A0A1Z4KIS7-F1
#
_entry.id   AF-A0A1Z4KIS7-F1
#
_cell.length_a   1.000
_cell.length_b   1.000
_cell.length_c   1.000
_cell.angle_alpha   90.00
_cell.angle_beta   90.00
_cell.angle_gamma   90.00
#
_symmetry.space_group_name_H-M   'P 1'
#
loop_
_entity.id
_entity.type
_entity.pdbx_description
1 polymer ?
#
loop_
_entity_poly.entity_id
_entity_poly.type
_entity_poly.pdbx_seq_one_letter_code
_entity_poly.pdbx_strand_id
1 'polypeptide(L)'
;MSDQSPYEKLGVSEDASFDEIQDARNRLFEQYSGDSKSVEIIEAAYDAILMDRLRMRQEGKIKVPERIRFPELRVQSPPKENLTPREQSPVWLQKILDQPSGTDVLLPGVWFLGLSAISVFYPAAGDQVLQLALVIGVGTSIFFLNRKEGRFGRAVLFTLVGLIIGLITGGLIAGLLLPQIPAISFTANQFSTVLTFILLWLISSFLR
;
A
#
# COMPACT_ATOMS: atom_id res chain seq x y z
N MET A 1 -3.31 -33.58 -64.98
CA MET A 1 -2.20 -34.17 -64.21
C MET A 1 -2.69 -34.21 -62.79
N SER A 2 -2.89 -35.39 -62.21
CA SER A 2 -3.55 -35.52 -60.92
C SER A 2 -2.65 -34.92 -59.84
N ASP A 3 -3.08 -33.81 -59.24
CA ASP A 3 -2.40 -33.17 -58.13
C ASP A 3 -2.49 -34.08 -56.90
N GLN A 4 -1.60 -35.08 -56.82
CA GLN A 4 -1.46 -35.93 -55.65
C GLN A 4 -1.09 -35.07 -54.46
N SER A 5 -1.75 -35.30 -53.32
CA SER A 5 -1.50 -34.54 -52.12
C SER A 5 -0.05 -34.77 -51.64
N PRO A 6 0.58 -33.79 -50.98
CA PRO A 6 1.95 -33.96 -50.47
C PRO A 6 2.10 -35.19 -49.56
N TYR A 7 1.04 -35.54 -48.82
CA TYR A 7 0.98 -36.73 -47.96
C TYR A 7 0.98 -38.03 -48.78
N GLU A 8 0.22 -38.09 -49.88
CA GLU A 8 0.22 -39.23 -50.81
C GLU A 8 1.58 -39.43 -51.49
N LYS A 9 2.28 -38.34 -51.84
CA LYS A 9 3.62 -38.40 -52.46
C LYS A 9 4.67 -39.00 -51.51
N LEU A 10 4.50 -38.80 -50.21
CA LEU A 10 5.35 -39.38 -49.17
C LEU A 10 4.82 -40.73 -48.66
N GLY A 11 3.66 -41.19 -49.14
CA GLY A 11 3.05 -42.45 -48.73
C GLY A 11 2.57 -42.47 -47.28
N VAL A 12 2.25 -41.30 -46.72
CA VAL A 12 1.84 -41.12 -45.33
C VAL A 12 0.40 -40.61 -45.25
N SER A 13 -0.29 -40.94 -44.17
CA SER A 13 -1.63 -40.41 -43.91
C SER A 13 -1.56 -38.95 -43.45
N GLU A 14 -2.62 -38.17 -43.68
CA GLU A 14 -2.69 -36.75 -43.29
C GLU A 14 -2.60 -36.54 -41.76
N ASP A 15 -2.98 -37.57 -40.98
CA ASP A 15 -2.92 -37.62 -39.52
C ASP A 15 -1.62 -38.22 -38.95
N ALA A 16 -0.67 -38.64 -39.81
CA ALA A 16 0.59 -39.25 -39.38
C ALA A 16 1.40 -38.33 -38.43
N SER A 17 2.12 -38.90 -37.48
CA SER A 17 3.00 -38.11 -36.60
C SER A 17 4.18 -37.50 -37.37
N PHE A 18 4.82 -36.46 -36.82
CA PHE A 18 5.98 -35.84 -37.47
C PHE A 18 7.14 -36.83 -37.64
N ASP A 19 7.32 -37.71 -36.66
CA ASP A 19 8.36 -38.74 -36.66
C ASP A 19 8.13 -39.74 -37.81
N GLU A 20 6.88 -40.17 -38.04
CA GLU A 20 6.52 -41.05 -39.16
C GLU A 20 6.75 -40.40 -40.53
N ILE A 21 6.51 -39.08 -40.66
CA ILE A 21 6.79 -38.33 -41.90
C ILE A 21 8.29 -38.25 -42.17
N GLN A 22 9.10 -38.04 -41.12
CA GLN A 22 10.55 -38.00 -41.23
C GLN A 22 11.14 -39.36 -41.63
N ASP A 23 10.62 -40.45 -41.03
CA ASP A 23 11.01 -41.81 -41.38
C ASP A 23 10.61 -42.17 -42.82
N ALA A 24 9.41 -41.77 -43.26
CA ALA A 24 8.97 -41.97 -44.64
C ALA A 24 9.86 -41.24 -45.65
N ARG A 25 10.22 -39.97 -45.37
CA ARG A 25 11.16 -39.20 -46.20
C ARG A 25 12.53 -39.89 -46.27
N ASN A 26 13.08 -40.34 -45.14
CA ASN A 26 14.38 -41.01 -45.12
C ASN A 26 14.38 -42.31 -45.94
N ARG A 27 13.34 -43.14 -45.81
CA ARG A 27 13.20 -44.37 -46.62
C ARG A 27 13.13 -44.09 -48.12
N LEU A 28 12.33 -43.10 -48.52
CA LEU A 28 12.19 -42.72 -49.93
C LEU A 28 13.47 -42.06 -50.46
N PHE A 29 14.15 -41.28 -49.64
CA PHE A 29 15.43 -40.67 -50.00
C PHE A 29 16.49 -41.74 -50.26
N GLU A 30 16.58 -42.77 -49.41
CA GLU A 30 17.48 -43.91 -49.60
C GLU A 30 17.12 -44.74 -50.85
N GLN A 31 15.83 -44.96 -51.09
CA GLN A 31 15.36 -45.73 -52.25
C GLN A 31 15.58 -45.02 -53.59
N TYR A 32 15.50 -43.69 -53.61
CA TYR A 32 15.61 -42.87 -54.82
C TYR A 32 16.89 -42.02 -54.88
N SER A 33 17.91 -42.34 -54.07
CA SER A 33 19.20 -41.62 -53.97
C SER A 33 19.98 -41.46 -55.30
N GLY A 34 19.56 -42.13 -56.38
CA GLY A 34 20.14 -42.01 -57.73
C GLY A 34 19.32 -41.21 -58.73
N ASP A 35 18.09 -40.81 -58.41
CA ASP A 35 17.21 -40.04 -59.31
C ASP A 35 16.93 -38.65 -58.72
N SER A 36 17.69 -37.66 -59.20
CA SER A 36 17.61 -36.27 -58.75
C SER A 36 16.21 -35.68 -58.84
N LYS A 37 15.39 -36.12 -59.81
CA LYS A 37 14.02 -35.58 -59.98
C LYS A 37 13.09 -36.14 -58.91
N SER A 38 13.23 -37.42 -58.58
CA SER A 38 12.46 -38.05 -57.51
C SER A 38 12.81 -37.46 -56.15
N VAL A 39 14.10 -37.21 -55.90
CA VAL A 39 14.56 -36.56 -54.66
C VAL A 39 13.98 -35.15 -54.52
N GLU A 40 14.01 -34.34 -55.58
CA GLU A 40 13.43 -32.98 -55.56
C GLU A 40 11.92 -33.00 -55.27
N ILE A 41 11.18 -33.97 -55.82
CA ILE A 41 9.75 -34.15 -55.55
C ILE A 41 9.49 -34.56 -54.10
N ILE A 42 10.35 -35.42 -53.52
CA ILE A 42 10.26 -35.86 -52.12
C ILE A 42 10.51 -34.69 -51.17
N GLU A 43 11.52 -33.87 -51.45
CA GLU A 43 11.84 -32.69 -50.63
C GLU A 43 10.75 -31.62 -50.72
N ALA A 44 10.25 -31.34 -51.94
CA ALA A 44 9.13 -30.41 -52.12
C ALA A 44 7.85 -30.88 -51.41
N ALA A 45 7.59 -32.19 -51.38
CA ALA A 45 6.46 -32.75 -50.65
C ALA A 45 6.64 -32.62 -49.12
N TYR A 46 7.86 -32.86 -48.63
CA TYR A 46 8.19 -32.71 -47.20
C TYR A 46 8.03 -31.25 -46.73
N ASP A 47 8.56 -30.29 -47.50
CA ASP A 47 8.43 -28.86 -47.19
C ASP A 47 6.97 -28.41 -47.22
N ALA A 48 6.17 -28.91 -48.16
CA ALA A 48 4.74 -28.61 -48.22
C ALA A 48 3.98 -29.11 -46.97
N ILE A 49 4.27 -30.33 -46.49
CA ILE A 49 3.69 -30.85 -45.24
C ILE A 49 4.14 -30.03 -44.03
N LEU A 50 5.41 -29.64 -43.99
CA LEU A 50 5.95 -28.82 -42.91
C LEU A 50 5.26 -27.46 -42.84
N MET A 51 5.07 -26.80 -43.98
CA MET A 51 4.39 -25.52 -44.07
C MET A 51 2.91 -25.62 -43.73
N ASP A 52 2.22 -26.69 -44.14
CA ASP A 52 0.80 -26.88 -43.82
C ASP A 52 0.59 -27.11 -42.31
N ARG A 53 1.49 -27.85 -41.64
CA ARG A 53 1.47 -28.01 -40.18
C ARG A 53 1.82 -26.73 -39.42
N LEU A 54 2.76 -25.95 -39.95
CA LEU A 54 3.08 -24.63 -39.39
C LEU A 54 1.87 -23.69 -39.51
N ARG A 55 1.17 -23.72 -40.64
CA ARG A 55 -0.09 -22.99 -40.83
C ARG A 55 -1.18 -23.49 -39.87
N MET A 56 -1.35 -24.80 -39.67
CA MET A 56 -2.29 -25.33 -38.68
C MET A 56 -1.95 -24.93 -37.23
N ARG A 57 -0.65 -24.79 -36.89
CA ARG A 57 -0.20 -24.23 -35.61
C ARG A 57 -0.52 -22.74 -35.50
N GLN A 58 -0.34 -21.97 -36.57
CA GLN A 58 -0.67 -20.54 -36.61
C GLN A 58 -2.18 -20.28 -36.55
N GLU A 59 -2.99 -21.14 -37.16
CA GLU A 59 -4.46 -21.07 -37.15
C GLU A 59 -5.11 -21.53 -35.84
N GLY A 60 -4.31 -21.96 -34.84
CA GLY A 60 -4.82 -22.33 -33.51
C GLY A 60 -5.68 -23.61 -33.48
N LYS A 61 -5.66 -24.43 -34.54
CA LYS A 61 -6.44 -25.69 -34.62
C LYS A 61 -5.82 -26.85 -33.85
N ILE A 62 -4.60 -26.69 -33.33
CA ILE A 62 -4.02 -27.64 -32.38
C ILE A 62 -4.65 -27.35 -31.02
N LYS A 63 -5.57 -28.21 -30.58
CA LYS A 63 -6.07 -28.19 -29.19
C LYS A 63 -4.86 -28.34 -28.27
N VAL A 64 -4.43 -27.24 -27.67
CA VAL A 64 -3.47 -27.23 -26.58
C VAL A 64 -4.08 -28.08 -25.46
N PRO A 65 -3.45 -29.17 -25.01
CA PRO A 65 -3.87 -29.84 -23.79
C PRO A 65 -3.73 -28.82 -22.65
N GLU A 66 -4.86 -28.40 -22.07
CA GLU A 66 -4.92 -27.57 -20.87
C GLU A 66 -4.38 -28.37 -19.67
N ARG A 67 -3.07 -28.57 -19.60
CA ARG A 67 -2.41 -29.06 -18.39
C ARG A 67 -1.04 -28.45 -18.14
N ILE A 68 -0.87 -27.23 -18.59
CA ILE A 68 0.09 -26.32 -17.98
C ILE A 68 -0.73 -25.14 -17.47
N ARG A 69 -0.94 -25.14 -16.16
CA ARG A 69 -1.40 -23.99 -15.40
C ARG A 69 -0.37 -22.91 -15.70
N PHE A 70 -0.68 -22.01 -16.61
CA PHE A 70 0.06 -20.75 -16.72
C PHE A 70 0.09 -20.20 -15.30
N PRO A 71 1.28 -20.01 -14.70
CA PRO A 71 1.35 -19.16 -13.53
C PRO A 71 0.77 -17.86 -14.03
N GLU A 72 -0.43 -17.50 -13.54
CA GLU A 72 -0.82 -16.11 -13.51
C GLU A 72 0.43 -15.37 -13.07
N LEU A 73 0.98 -14.59 -14.00
CA LEU A 73 1.81 -13.46 -13.66
C LEU A 73 0.89 -12.64 -12.76
N ARG A 74 0.92 -12.95 -11.45
CA ARG A 74 0.65 -11.97 -10.43
C ARG A 74 1.51 -10.82 -10.87
N VAL A 75 0.87 -9.80 -11.42
CA VAL A 75 1.43 -8.48 -11.56
C VAL A 75 1.86 -8.15 -10.14
N GLN A 76 3.10 -8.48 -9.81
CA GLN A 76 3.75 -7.97 -8.63
C GLN A 76 3.66 -6.47 -8.88
N SER A 77 2.82 -5.81 -8.08
CA SER A 77 2.79 -4.37 -8.03
C SER A 77 4.24 -3.88 -8.02
N PRO A 78 4.56 -2.81 -8.76
CA PRO A 78 5.93 -2.35 -8.90
C PRO A 78 6.59 -2.33 -7.52
N PRO A 79 7.85 -2.82 -7.37
CA PRO A 79 8.54 -2.79 -6.10
C PRO A 79 8.37 -1.38 -5.55
N LYS A 80 7.67 -1.25 -4.42
CA LYS A 80 7.63 0.00 -3.68
C LYS A 80 9.09 0.35 -3.49
N GLU A 81 9.48 1.41 -4.19
CA GLU A 81 10.76 2.07 -4.04
C GLU A 81 11.01 2.14 -2.54
N ASN A 82 11.98 1.34 -2.08
CA ASN A 82 12.37 1.32 -0.69
C ASN A 82 12.99 2.68 -0.44
N LEU A 83 12.13 3.63 -0.08
CA LEU A 83 12.50 4.85 0.59
C LEU A 83 13.46 4.40 1.68
N THR A 84 14.71 4.86 1.55
CA THR A 84 15.79 4.79 2.53
C THR A 84 15.26 4.49 3.93
N PRO A 85 15.76 3.45 4.64
CA PRO A 85 15.39 3.21 6.03
C PRO A 85 15.72 4.46 6.84
N ARG A 86 14.74 5.34 7.00
CA ARG A 86 14.82 6.49 7.86
C ARG A 86 14.69 5.91 9.25
N GLU A 87 15.84 5.74 9.90
CA GLU A 87 16.04 5.55 11.34
C GLU A 87 14.76 5.05 12.03
N GLN A 88 14.59 3.73 12.02
CA GLN A 88 13.42 3.07 12.57
C GLN A 88 13.25 3.49 14.03
N SER A 89 12.26 4.35 14.28
CA SER A 89 11.80 4.61 15.63
C SER A 89 11.40 3.26 16.25
N PRO A 90 11.70 3.04 17.55
CA PRO A 90 11.36 1.81 18.24
C PRO A 90 9.91 1.35 17.97
N VAL A 91 9.70 0.05 17.77
CA VAL A 91 8.38 -0.53 17.41
C VAL A 91 7.27 -0.15 18.41
N TRP A 92 7.61 0.11 19.67
CA TRP A 92 6.67 0.59 20.69
C TRP A 92 6.17 2.02 20.42
N LEU A 93 7.00 2.90 19.85
CA LEU A 93 6.61 4.26 19.45
C LEU A 93 5.71 4.25 18.22
N GLN A 94 5.98 3.38 17.24
CA GLN A 94 5.13 3.23 16.05
C GLN A 94 3.73 2.71 16.39
N LYS A 95 3.61 1.96 17.50
CA LYS A 95 2.32 1.45 17.97
C LYS A 95 1.49 2.51 18.70
N ILE A 96 2.15 3.56 19.20
CA ILE A 96 1.55 4.66 19.96
C ILE A 96 1.23 5.85 19.04
N LEU A 97 2.07 6.08 18.02
CA LEU A 97 1.94 7.22 17.12
C LEU A 97 1.06 6.85 15.91
N ASP A 98 -0.14 7.44 15.82
CA ASP A 98 -0.97 7.33 14.63
C ASP A 98 -0.40 8.23 13.52
N GLN A 99 -0.75 7.95 12.25
CA GLN A 99 -0.47 8.85 11.13
C GLN A 99 -1.76 9.60 10.80
N PRO A 100 -2.07 10.70 11.52
CA PRO A 100 -3.39 11.29 11.45
C PRO A 100 -3.62 11.93 10.10
N SER A 101 -4.84 11.77 9.56
CA SER A 101 -5.28 12.58 8.42
C SER A 101 -5.34 14.04 8.86
N GLY A 102 -5.03 15.00 7.97
CA GLY A 102 -4.99 16.43 8.33
C GLY A 102 -6.28 16.92 9.01
N THR A 103 -7.43 16.37 8.62
CA THR A 103 -8.74 16.67 9.23
C THR A 103 -8.84 16.21 10.69
N ASP A 104 -8.20 15.09 11.05
CA ASP A 104 -8.20 14.53 12.41
C ASP A 104 -7.29 15.28 13.38
N VAL A 105 -6.41 16.16 12.87
CA VAL A 105 -5.57 17.07 13.66
C VAL A 105 -6.19 18.47 13.73
N LEU A 106 -6.80 18.92 12.62
CA LEU A 106 -7.41 20.24 12.52
C LEU A 106 -8.65 20.37 13.41
N LEU A 107 -9.54 19.36 13.46
CA LEU A 107 -10.75 19.44 14.28
C LEU A 107 -10.46 19.61 15.78
N PRO A 108 -9.61 18.77 16.41
CA PRO A 108 -9.20 18.98 17.79
C PRO A 108 -8.43 20.30 17.96
N GLY A 109 -7.60 20.66 16.98
CA GLY A 109 -6.83 21.90 16.98
C GLY A 109 -7.71 23.14 17.12
N VAL A 110 -8.78 23.23 16.31
CA VAL A 110 -9.74 24.35 16.39
C VAL A 110 -10.39 24.44 17.78
N TRP A 111 -10.76 23.30 18.36
CA TRP A 111 -11.35 23.27 19.70
C TRP A 111 -10.41 23.74 20.79
N PHE A 112 -9.19 23.21 20.82
CA PHE A 112 -8.19 23.60 21.84
C PHE A 112 -7.70 25.02 21.65
N LEU A 113 -7.60 25.51 20.40
CA LEU A 113 -7.26 26.90 20.11
C LEU A 113 -8.39 27.83 20.57
N GLY A 114 -9.65 27.47 20.33
CA GLY A 114 -10.80 28.21 20.86
C GLY A 114 -10.82 28.28 22.39
N LEU A 115 -10.61 27.15 23.08
CA LEU A 115 -10.55 27.10 24.55
C LEU A 115 -9.36 27.88 25.12
N SER A 116 -8.21 27.82 24.45
CA SER A 116 -7.02 28.59 24.79
C SER A 116 -7.27 30.09 24.62
N ALA A 117 -7.94 30.50 23.54
CA ALA A 117 -8.28 31.90 23.30
C ALA A 117 -9.23 32.41 24.39
N ILE A 118 -10.28 31.66 24.73
CA ILE A 118 -11.20 32.02 25.82
C ILE A 118 -10.44 32.20 27.15
N SER A 119 -9.49 31.30 27.45
CA SER A 119 -8.67 31.35 28.67
C SER A 119 -7.78 32.60 28.77
N VAL A 120 -7.33 33.12 27.62
CA VAL A 120 -6.44 34.28 27.51
C VAL A 120 -7.21 35.61 27.43
N PHE A 121 -8.29 35.66 26.64
CA PHE A 121 -9.04 36.88 26.36
C PHE A 121 -10.10 37.21 27.40
N TYR A 122 -10.48 36.26 28.26
CA TYR A 122 -11.42 36.49 29.37
C TYR A 122 -10.77 36.31 30.76
N PRO A 123 -9.71 37.09 31.10
CA PRO A 123 -9.06 37.02 32.40
C PRO A 123 -9.98 37.46 33.54
N ALA A 124 -10.99 38.29 33.24
CA ALA A 124 -11.94 38.84 34.22
C ALA A 124 -12.87 37.78 34.85
N ALA A 125 -13.01 36.61 34.21
CA ALA A 125 -13.88 35.55 34.70
C ALA A 125 -13.19 34.62 35.73
N GLY A 126 -11.91 34.87 36.02
CA GLY A 126 -11.16 34.21 37.09
C GLY A 126 -10.89 32.72 36.89
N ASP A 127 -10.42 32.05 37.95
CA ASP A 127 -10.04 30.64 37.94
C ASP A 127 -11.20 29.69 37.60
N GLN A 128 -12.46 30.11 37.81
CA GLN A 128 -13.64 29.30 37.51
C GLN A 128 -13.78 29.00 36.01
N VAL A 129 -13.54 30.00 35.14
CA VAL A 129 -13.61 29.79 33.69
C VAL A 129 -12.45 28.93 33.20
N LEU A 130 -11.26 29.05 33.80
CA LEU A 130 -10.14 28.17 33.51
C LEU A 130 -10.47 26.71 33.87
N GLN A 131 -11.10 26.47 35.02
CA GLN A 131 -11.53 25.14 35.43
C GLN A 131 -12.60 24.57 34.48
N LEU A 132 -13.61 25.36 34.11
CA LEU A 132 -14.62 24.91 33.14
C LEU A 132 -14.01 24.62 31.77
N ALA A 133 -13.11 25.48 31.30
CA ALA A 133 -12.40 25.26 30.04
C ALA A 133 -11.56 23.98 30.08
N LEU A 134 -10.90 23.68 31.20
CA LEU A 134 -10.16 22.44 31.38
C LEU A 134 -11.09 21.22 31.36
N VAL A 135 -12.23 21.27 32.06
CA VAL A 135 -13.22 20.17 32.06
C VAL A 135 -13.74 19.92 30.66
N ILE A 136 -14.08 20.98 29.91
CA ILE A 136 -14.51 20.86 28.52
C ILE A 136 -13.38 20.28 27.66
N GLY A 137 -12.15 20.80 27.79
CA GLY A 137 -11.00 20.32 27.05
C GLY A 137 -10.66 18.85 27.31
N VAL A 138 -10.81 18.39 28.56
CA VAL A 138 -10.66 16.97 28.92
C VAL A 138 -11.77 16.14 28.27
N GLY A 139 -13.03 16.58 28.35
CA GLY A 139 -14.16 15.89 27.72
C GLY A 139 -13.99 15.78 26.20
N THR A 140 -13.58 16.87 25.55
CA THR A 140 -13.26 16.91 24.12
C THR A 140 -12.11 15.96 23.78
N SER A 141 -11.02 15.99 24.56
CA SER A 141 -9.87 15.10 24.36
C SER A 141 -10.27 13.62 24.45
N ILE A 142 -11.01 13.25 25.50
CA ILE A 142 -11.51 11.87 25.69
C ILE A 142 -12.44 11.48 24.54
N PHE A 143 -13.33 12.36 24.11
CA PHE A 143 -14.27 12.08 23.02
C PHE A 143 -13.54 11.79 21.70
N PHE A 144 -12.58 12.64 21.31
CA PHE A 144 -11.81 12.43 20.08
C PHE A 144 -10.95 11.17 20.15
N LEU A 145 -10.29 10.93 21.28
CA LEU A 145 -9.42 9.77 21.47
C LEU A 145 -10.23 8.47 21.53
N ASN A 146 -11.40 8.48 22.18
CA ASN A 146 -12.32 7.34 22.18
C ASN A 146 -12.89 7.05 20.79
N ARG A 147 -13.20 8.09 19.99
CA ARG A 147 -13.66 7.94 18.61
C ARG A 147 -12.59 7.29 17.72
N LYS A 148 -11.30 7.54 17.97
CA LYS A 148 -10.17 6.98 17.21
C LYS A 148 -9.82 5.54 17.64
N GLU A 149 -9.70 5.30 18.95
CA GLU A 149 -9.21 4.01 19.47
C GLU A 149 -10.31 2.98 19.78
N GLY A 150 -11.54 3.43 20.03
CA GLY A 150 -12.62 2.61 20.58
C GLY A 150 -12.37 2.13 22.03
N ARG A 151 -11.26 2.54 22.68
CA ARG A 151 -10.86 2.10 24.02
C ARG A 151 -10.96 3.23 25.04
N PHE A 152 -12.14 3.40 25.64
CA PHE A 152 -12.42 4.48 26.60
C PHE A 152 -11.41 4.55 27.76
N GLY A 153 -11.06 3.42 28.38
CA GLY A 153 -10.15 3.41 29.53
C GLY A 153 -8.73 3.91 29.22
N ARG A 154 -8.21 3.60 28.03
CA ARG A 154 -6.90 4.12 27.58
C ARG A 154 -6.96 5.60 27.30
N ALA A 155 -8.03 6.03 26.63
CA ALA A 155 -8.25 7.44 26.36
C ALA A 155 -8.26 8.27 27.65
N VAL A 156 -9.02 7.85 28.67
CA VAL A 156 -9.06 8.52 29.98
C VAL A 156 -7.70 8.54 30.67
N LEU A 157 -6.92 7.44 30.58
CA LEU A 157 -5.60 7.39 31.19
C LEU A 157 -4.64 8.37 30.53
N PHE A 158 -4.59 8.39 29.19
CA PHE A 158 -3.72 9.32 28.46
C PHE A 158 -4.10 10.77 28.68
N THR A 159 -5.39 11.11 28.75
CA THR A 159 -5.82 12.48 29.03
C THR A 159 -5.50 12.90 30.46
N LEU A 160 -5.68 12.02 31.46
CA LEU A 160 -5.30 12.31 32.84
C LEU A 160 -3.79 12.52 32.99
N VAL A 161 -2.99 11.63 32.40
CA VAL A 161 -1.53 11.77 32.41
C VAL A 161 -1.10 13.07 31.71
N GLY A 162 -1.69 13.37 30.55
CA GLY A 162 -1.44 14.62 29.83
C GLY A 162 -1.81 15.85 30.63
N LEU A 163 -2.94 15.83 31.35
CA LEU A 163 -3.39 16.93 32.19
C LEU A 163 -2.45 17.16 33.37
N ILE A 164 -2.04 16.09 34.08
CA ILE A 164 -1.13 16.20 35.22
C ILE A 164 0.23 16.76 34.76
N ILE A 165 0.77 16.20 33.69
CA ILE A 165 2.05 16.65 33.13
C ILE A 165 1.94 18.10 32.65
N GLY A 166 0.85 18.45 31.96
CA GLY A 166 0.63 19.80 31.43
C GLY A 166 0.53 20.85 32.54
N LEU A 167 -0.22 20.56 33.61
CA LEU A 167 -0.40 21.50 34.70
C LEU A 167 0.87 21.70 35.54
N ILE A 168 1.58 20.61 35.84
CA ILE A 168 2.85 20.68 36.59
C ILE A 168 3.90 21.41 35.77
N THR A 169 4.11 20.98 34.53
CA THR A 169 5.12 21.57 33.65
C THR A 169 4.77 23.03 33.35
N GLY A 170 3.50 23.33 33.09
CA GLY A 170 3.02 24.68 32.83
C GLY A 170 3.18 25.60 34.04
N GLY A 171 2.89 25.12 35.25
CA GLY A 171 3.10 25.88 36.47
C GLY A 171 4.58 26.17 36.75
N LEU A 172 5.46 25.17 36.56
CA LEU A 172 6.90 25.34 36.73
C LEU A 172 7.50 26.33 35.72
N ILE A 173 7.15 26.16 34.45
CA ILE A 173 7.61 27.05 33.36
C ILE A 173 7.08 28.47 33.60
N ALA A 174 5.80 28.62 33.96
CA ALA A 174 5.23 29.92 34.27
C ALA A 174 5.94 30.60 35.45
N GLY A 175 6.19 29.86 36.53
CA GLY A 175 6.87 30.38 37.72
C GLY A 175 8.30 30.85 37.45
N LEU A 176 8.99 30.25 36.47
CA LEU A 176 10.35 30.64 36.09
C LEU A 176 10.39 31.77 35.05
N LEU A 177 9.46 31.78 34.08
CA LEU A 177 9.45 32.72 32.95
C LEU A 177 8.68 34.01 33.20
N LEU A 178 7.51 33.97 33.85
CA LEU A 178 6.70 35.18 34.07
C LEU A 178 7.45 36.28 34.84
N PRO A 179 8.24 35.97 35.89
CA PRO A 179 9.03 36.99 36.58
C PRO A 179 10.09 37.65 35.70
N GLN A 180 10.53 36.99 34.62
CA GLN A 180 11.56 37.49 33.70
C GLN A 180 10.98 38.36 32.58
N ILE A 181 9.66 38.32 32.36
CA ILE A 181 8.99 39.06 31.29
C ILE A 181 7.81 39.87 31.88
N PRO A 182 8.09 40.97 32.60
CA PRO A 182 7.06 41.78 33.24
C PRO A 182 6.12 42.51 32.25
N ALA A 183 6.43 42.50 30.95
CA ALA A 183 5.58 43.07 29.90
C ALA A 183 4.33 42.23 29.59
N ILE A 184 4.28 40.97 30.06
CA ILE A 184 3.20 40.03 29.76
C ILE A 184 2.32 39.84 31.00
N SER A 185 1.09 40.35 30.97
CA SER A 185 0.11 40.27 32.07
C SER A 185 -0.61 38.91 32.17
N PHE A 186 0.09 37.80 31.95
CA PHE A 186 -0.50 36.46 32.15
C PHE A 186 -0.42 36.06 33.62
N THR A 187 -1.45 35.35 34.09
CA THR A 187 -1.34 34.63 35.37
C THR A 187 -0.67 33.28 35.16
N ALA A 188 -0.03 32.76 36.21
CA ALA A 188 0.61 31.44 36.15
C ALA A 188 -0.39 30.33 35.79
N ASN A 189 -1.64 30.45 36.28
CA ASN A 189 -2.73 29.51 35.99
C ASN A 189 -3.11 29.54 34.50
N GLN A 190 -3.25 30.73 33.90
CA GLN A 190 -3.58 30.86 32.47
C GLN A 190 -2.53 30.22 31.59
N PHE A 191 -1.25 30.50 31.85
CA PHE A 191 -0.16 29.91 31.10
C PHE A 191 -0.17 28.38 31.20
N SER A 192 -0.39 27.86 32.41
CA SER A 192 -0.47 26.42 32.65
C SER A 192 -1.65 25.75 31.93
N THR A 193 -2.82 26.39 31.94
CA THR A 193 -4.01 25.92 31.20
C THR A 193 -3.77 25.89 29.69
N VAL A 194 -3.16 26.94 29.12
CA VAL A 194 -2.83 26.99 27.68
C VAL A 194 -1.84 25.90 27.30
N LEU A 195 -0.78 25.70 28.08
CA LEU A 195 0.18 24.63 27.83
C LEU A 195 -0.49 23.25 27.91
N THR A 196 -1.40 23.08 28.87
CA THR A 196 -2.18 21.83 29.01
C THR A 196 -3.05 21.57 27.79
N PHE A 197 -3.70 22.59 27.21
CA PHE A 197 -4.46 22.42 25.96
C PHE A 197 -3.57 22.05 24.77
N ILE A 198 -2.36 22.59 24.68
CA ILE A 198 -1.41 22.20 23.64
C ILE A 198 -1.03 20.72 23.78
N LEU A 199 -0.76 20.27 25.01
CA LEU A 199 -0.46 18.86 25.28
C LEU A 199 -1.65 17.95 24.98
N LEU A 200 -2.86 18.31 25.42
CA LEU A 200 -4.08 17.54 25.15
C LEU A 200 -4.41 17.50 23.66
N TRP A 201 -4.14 18.58 22.91
CA TRP A 201 -4.24 18.59 21.46
C TRP A 201 -3.26 17.59 20.83
N LEU A 202 -2.00 17.60 21.27
CA LEU A 202 -0.97 16.71 20.75
C LEU A 202 -1.29 15.24 21.07
N ILE A 203 -1.75 14.95 22.28
CA ILE A 203 -2.24 13.63 22.69
C ILE A 203 -3.43 13.20 21.83
N SER A 204 -4.45 14.06 21.69
CA SER A 204 -5.65 13.73 20.89
C SER A 204 -5.39 13.56 19.39
N SER A 205 -4.33 14.21 18.89
CA SER A 205 -4.00 14.22 17.46
C SER A 205 -3.08 13.07 17.06
N PHE A 206 -2.09 12.75 17.90
CA PHE A 206 -1.00 11.83 17.53
C PHE A 206 -1.01 10.50 18.29
N LEU A 207 -1.74 10.33 19.39
CA LEU A 207 -1.81 9.06 20.13
C LEU A 207 -2.96 8.14 19.67
N ARG A 208 -2.72 6.82 19.79
CA ARG A 208 -3.58 5.67 19.45
C ARG A 208 -3.59 4.58 20.54
#